data_AF-A0A537WI51-F1
#
_entry.id   AF-A0A537WI51-F1
#
_cell.length_a   1.000
_cell.length_b   1.000
_cell.length_c   1.000
_cell.angle_alpha   90.00
_cell.angle_beta   90.00
_cell.angle_gamma   90.00
#
_symmetry.space_group_name_H-M   'P 1'
#
loop_
_entity.id
_entity.type
_entity.pdbx_description
1 polymer ?
#
loop_
_entity_poly.entity_id
_entity_poly.type
_entity_poly.pdbx_seq_one_letter_code
_entity_poly.pdbx_strand_id
1 'polypeptide(L)'
;MSEDLRILTAWWAEPDTVWITRYVQTGGYKGLRKALTMTPQEVIDEVKASGLRGRGGAGFPTGVKWSFVPQDTGKPTYLVANFDESEPGTYNNRELVERDPHQFLEGEIIASYAVQCHTAFIYNRGEFLFPGRVLERAIAEAYDSGFLGKDVLKSGYRLDVMLHKGAGAYICGEETALLSSLEGYRGQPRLRPPFPAVEGLYASPTAINNVETLCNVPHILVNGAAWFAGIGT
;
A
#
# COMPACT_ATOMS: atom_id res chain seq x y z
N MET A 1 2.02 19.38 20.78
CA MET A 1 1.87 19.19 19.31
C MET A 1 1.53 20.55 18.74
N SER A 2 2.31 21.07 17.80
CA SER A 2 2.04 22.37 17.17
C SER A 2 0.67 22.35 16.46
N GLU A 3 0.11 23.53 16.22
CA GLU A 3 -1.13 23.71 15.47
C GLU A 3 -1.09 22.90 14.16
N ASP A 4 -1.96 21.89 14.10
CA ASP A 4 -2.45 21.16 12.93
C ASP A 4 -1.49 20.28 12.10
N LEU A 5 -0.73 19.38 12.75
CA LEU A 5 -0.04 18.27 12.07
C LEU A 5 -0.99 17.12 11.65
N ARG A 6 -2.07 17.44 10.93
CA ARG A 6 -2.90 16.42 10.26
C ARG A 6 -2.30 16.11 8.89
N ILE A 7 -1.78 14.90 8.72
CA ILE A 7 -1.17 14.44 7.46
C ILE A 7 -2.15 13.53 6.72
N LEU A 8 -2.35 12.31 7.20
CA LEU A 8 -3.23 11.33 6.55
C LEU A 8 -4.71 11.78 6.58
N THR A 9 -5.07 12.58 7.59
CA THR A 9 -6.43 13.05 7.85
C THR A 9 -6.65 14.52 7.50
N ALA A 10 -5.68 15.18 6.86
CA ALA A 10 -5.73 16.62 6.56
C ALA A 10 -7.02 17.03 5.84
N TRP A 11 -7.51 16.15 4.96
CA TRP A 11 -8.63 16.43 4.08
C TRP A 11 -9.93 15.74 4.47
N TRP A 12 -10.04 15.12 5.65
CA TRP A 12 -11.28 14.41 6.06
C TRP A 12 -12.52 15.30 6.19
N ALA A 13 -12.36 16.61 6.28
CA ALA A 13 -13.45 17.58 6.27
C ALA A 13 -13.92 17.95 4.86
N GLU A 14 -13.15 17.61 3.82
CA GLU A 14 -13.49 17.85 2.43
C GLU A 14 -14.22 16.63 1.86
N PRO A 15 -15.53 16.70 1.60
CA PRO A 15 -16.33 15.52 1.25
C PRO A 15 -15.93 14.88 -0.09
N ASP A 16 -15.24 15.63 -0.95
CA ASP A 16 -14.95 15.21 -2.31
C ASP A 16 -13.60 14.50 -2.48
N THR A 17 -12.72 14.44 -1.45
CA THR A 17 -11.41 13.76 -1.58
C THR A 17 -11.51 12.26 -1.83
N VAL A 18 -12.69 11.70 -1.59
CA VAL A 18 -13.03 10.33 -1.96
C VAL A 18 -12.94 10.10 -3.48
N TRP A 19 -13.03 11.16 -4.29
CA TRP A 19 -12.96 11.14 -5.76
C TRP A 19 -11.59 11.59 -6.27
N ILE A 20 -11.10 10.94 -7.34
CA ILE A 20 -9.78 11.20 -7.91
C ILE A 20 -9.55 12.67 -8.30
N THR A 21 -10.57 13.34 -8.84
CA THR A 21 -10.44 14.72 -9.31
C THR A 21 -10.07 15.65 -8.17
N ARG A 22 -10.75 15.52 -7.03
CA ARG A 22 -10.46 16.35 -5.86
C ARG A 22 -9.12 15.96 -5.24
N TYR A 23 -8.82 14.67 -5.15
CA TYR A 23 -7.53 14.19 -4.65
C TYR A 23 -6.36 14.81 -5.42
N VAL A 24 -6.43 14.83 -6.75
CA VAL A 24 -5.41 15.48 -7.60
C VAL A 24 -5.35 16.99 -7.36
N GLN A 25 -6.49 17.68 -7.25
CA GLN A 25 -6.53 19.13 -6.99
C GLN A 25 -5.88 19.52 -5.65
N THR A 26 -6.02 18.70 -4.62
CA THR A 26 -5.42 18.93 -3.30
C THR A 26 -3.97 18.47 -3.21
N GLY A 27 -3.38 18.01 -4.32
CA GLY A 27 -1.96 17.66 -4.42
C GLY A 27 -1.65 16.16 -4.40
N GLY A 28 -2.66 15.31 -4.49
CA GLY A 28 -2.51 13.87 -4.70
C GLY A 28 -1.76 13.52 -5.99
N TYR A 29 -1.16 12.33 -6.00
CA TYR A 29 -0.28 11.82 -7.05
C TYR A 29 1.02 12.61 -7.29
N LYS A 30 1.34 13.61 -6.48
CA LYS A 30 2.64 14.30 -6.52
C LYS A 30 3.78 13.40 -6.03
N GLY A 31 3.52 12.57 -5.03
CA GLY A 31 4.48 11.59 -4.52
C GLY A 31 4.82 10.55 -5.59
N LEU A 32 3.80 10.05 -6.29
CA LEU A 32 3.97 9.13 -7.43
C LEU A 32 4.78 9.78 -8.55
N ARG A 33 4.45 11.01 -8.94
CA ARG A 33 5.21 11.73 -9.98
C ARG A 33 6.68 11.87 -9.61
N LYS A 34 6.98 12.18 -8.34
CA LYS A 34 8.37 12.24 -7.87
C LYS A 34 9.02 10.86 -7.87
N ALA A 35 8.34 9.83 -7.37
CA ALA A 35 8.87 8.47 -7.34
C ALA A 35 9.26 7.97 -8.74
N LEU A 36 8.48 8.29 -9.78
CA LEU A 36 8.79 7.93 -11.18
C LEU A 36 9.96 8.71 -11.79
N THR A 37 10.46 9.77 -11.14
CA THR A 37 11.71 10.44 -11.51
C THR A 37 12.94 9.88 -10.81
N MET A 38 12.72 9.02 -9.82
CA MET A 38 13.74 8.34 -9.03
C MET A 38 13.88 6.91 -9.53
N THR A 39 15.03 6.30 -9.32
CA THR A 39 15.16 4.85 -9.46
C THR A 39 14.40 4.13 -8.33
N PRO A 40 14.01 2.86 -8.53
CA PRO A 40 13.33 2.08 -7.48
C PRO A 40 14.14 2.00 -6.19
N GLN A 41 15.47 1.88 -6.31
CA GLN A 41 16.39 1.84 -5.17
C GLN A 41 16.40 3.17 -4.41
N GLU A 42 16.41 4.31 -5.10
CA GLU A 42 16.32 5.63 -4.44
C GLU A 42 14.99 5.81 -3.69
N VAL A 43 13.87 5.27 -4.20
CA VAL A 43 12.59 5.26 -3.48
C VAL A 43 12.67 4.42 -2.21
N ILE A 44 13.28 3.23 -2.29
CA ILE A 44 13.51 2.37 -1.10
C ILE A 44 14.37 3.10 -0.08
N ASP A 45 15.45 3.73 -0.52
CA ASP A 45 16.40 4.42 0.36
C ASP A 45 15.77 5.66 1.02
N GLU A 46 14.94 6.41 0.31
CA GLU A 46 14.17 7.53 0.88
C GLU A 46 13.20 7.04 1.98
N VAL A 47 12.45 5.97 1.72
CA VAL A 47 11.54 5.38 2.72
C VAL A 47 12.31 4.77 3.88
N LYS A 48 13.48 4.19 3.65
CA LYS A 48 14.37 3.68 4.69
C LYS A 48 14.92 4.81 5.57
N ALA A 49 15.39 5.90 4.96
CA ALA A 49 15.89 7.09 5.65
C ALA A 49 14.79 7.80 6.46
N SER A 50 13.53 7.71 6.03
CA SER A 50 12.41 8.30 6.77
C SER A 50 12.17 7.66 8.14
N GLY A 51 12.66 6.43 8.36
CA GLY A 51 12.38 5.68 9.57
C GLY A 51 10.94 5.14 9.66
N LEU A 52 10.18 5.14 8.55
CA LEU A 52 8.83 4.55 8.52
C LEU A 52 8.84 3.09 8.99
N ARG A 53 8.09 2.83 10.07
CA ARG A 53 7.84 1.49 10.62
C ARG A 53 6.46 1.02 10.19
N GLY A 54 6.30 -0.29 9.98
CA GLY A 54 5.03 -0.90 9.60
C GLY A 54 3.93 -0.65 10.63
N ARG A 55 2.76 -0.21 10.16
CA ARG A 55 1.59 0.19 10.96
C ARG A 55 0.57 -0.92 11.19
N GLY A 56 0.82 -2.13 10.66
CA GLY A 56 0.01 -3.32 10.97
C GLY A 56 0.38 -4.00 12.30
N GLY A 57 0.82 -3.25 13.31
CA GLY A 57 1.21 -3.76 14.63
C GLY A 57 2.64 -4.29 14.78
N ALA A 58 3.24 -4.89 13.74
CA ALA A 58 4.59 -5.48 13.82
C ALA A 58 5.73 -4.46 14.02
N GLY A 59 5.57 -3.22 13.52
CA GLY A 59 6.57 -2.17 13.69
C GLY A 59 7.91 -2.44 13.01
N PHE A 60 7.98 -3.34 12.01
CA PHE A 60 9.21 -3.60 11.27
C PHE A 60 9.56 -2.42 10.33
N PRO A 61 10.83 -2.01 10.16
CA PRO A 61 11.19 -0.89 9.28
C PRO A 61 10.82 -1.17 7.81
N THR A 62 9.96 -0.33 7.23
CA THR A 62 9.33 -0.58 5.92
C THR A 62 10.34 -0.56 4.77
N GLY A 63 11.24 0.43 4.72
CA GLY A 63 12.28 0.47 3.68
C GLY A 63 13.25 -0.71 3.76
N VAL A 64 13.53 -1.21 4.98
CA VAL A 64 14.32 -2.45 5.14
C VAL A 64 13.53 -3.66 4.62
N LYS A 65 12.22 -3.75 4.93
CA LYS A 65 11.36 -4.83 4.43
C LYS A 65 11.39 -4.90 2.90
N TRP A 66 11.30 -3.76 2.23
CA TRP A 66 11.35 -3.69 0.77
C TRP A 66 12.71 -4.09 0.20
N SER A 67 13.81 -3.73 0.87
CA SER A 67 15.16 -4.13 0.45
C SER A 67 15.43 -5.64 0.50
N PHE A 68 14.55 -6.43 1.16
CA PHE A 68 14.64 -7.89 1.19
C PHE A 68 13.92 -8.57 0.02
N VAL A 69 13.18 -7.84 -0.80
CA VAL A 69 12.52 -8.41 -1.98
C VAL A 69 13.57 -8.62 -3.07
N PRO A 70 13.96 -9.87 -3.38
CA PRO A 70 14.99 -10.16 -4.36
C PRO A 70 14.53 -9.76 -5.77
N GLN A 71 15.46 -9.19 -6.52
CA GLN A 71 15.28 -8.86 -7.93
C GLN A 71 15.81 -10.00 -8.81
N ASP A 72 15.45 -10.01 -10.10
CA ASP A 72 15.99 -10.92 -11.12
C ASP A 72 15.87 -12.42 -10.81
N THR A 73 14.86 -12.81 -10.03
CA THR A 73 14.63 -14.21 -9.64
C THR A 73 14.05 -15.10 -10.76
N GLY A 74 13.70 -14.50 -11.90
CA GLY A 74 12.96 -15.17 -12.98
C GLY A 74 11.48 -15.43 -12.66
N LYS A 75 11.01 -15.06 -11.46
CA LYS A 75 9.61 -15.14 -11.02
C LYS A 75 8.96 -13.75 -11.00
N PRO A 76 7.63 -13.66 -11.14
CA PRO A 76 6.92 -12.39 -10.93
C PRO A 76 7.03 -11.94 -9.47
N THR A 77 7.33 -10.68 -9.23
CA THR A 77 7.21 -10.08 -7.88
C THR A 77 5.76 -9.61 -7.68
N TYR A 78 5.24 -9.76 -6.46
CA TYR A 78 3.92 -9.27 -6.08
C TYR A 78 4.00 -8.27 -4.93
N LEU A 79 3.00 -7.37 -4.87
CA LEU A 79 2.72 -6.58 -3.69
C LEU A 79 1.32 -6.91 -3.18
N VAL A 80 1.17 -7.04 -1.86
CA VAL A 80 -0.12 -7.31 -1.23
C VAL A 80 -0.38 -6.27 -0.14
N ALA A 81 -1.41 -5.45 -0.33
CA ALA A 81 -1.92 -4.59 0.70
C ALA A 81 -2.84 -5.38 1.65
N ASN A 82 -2.45 -5.45 2.91
CA ASN A 82 -3.25 -6.04 3.97
C ASN A 82 -4.29 -5.04 4.46
N PHE A 83 -5.53 -5.22 3.99
CA PHE A 83 -6.72 -4.49 4.42
C PHE A 83 -7.71 -5.41 5.17
N ASP A 84 -7.18 -6.39 5.91
CA ASP A 84 -7.91 -7.16 6.91
C ASP A 84 -7.78 -6.48 8.29
N GLU A 85 -8.57 -5.42 8.51
CA GLU A 85 -8.62 -4.70 9.78
C GLU A 85 -9.58 -5.40 10.74
N SER A 86 -9.11 -6.50 11.34
CA SER A 86 -9.94 -7.39 12.19
C SER A 86 -9.64 -7.30 13.69
N GLU A 87 -8.58 -6.62 14.09
CA GLU A 87 -8.22 -6.47 15.50
C GLU A 87 -9.22 -5.57 16.26
N PRO A 88 -9.78 -6.01 17.40
CA PRO A 88 -10.72 -5.20 18.17
C PRO A 88 -10.13 -3.83 18.55
N GLY A 89 -10.91 -2.76 18.34
CA GLY A 89 -10.48 -1.40 18.62
C GLY A 89 -9.70 -0.72 17.49
N THR A 90 -9.41 -1.42 16.39
CA THR A 90 -8.79 -0.84 15.18
C THR A 90 -9.87 -0.53 14.12
N TYR A 91 -9.81 0.68 13.55
CA TYR A 91 -10.74 1.17 12.52
C TYR A 91 -10.14 2.28 11.63
N ASN A 92 -8.84 2.53 11.78
CA ASN A 92 -8.11 3.61 11.11
C ASN A 92 -7.99 3.36 9.61
N ASN A 93 -7.67 2.14 9.19
CA ASN A 93 -7.52 1.79 7.78
C ASN A 93 -8.87 1.93 7.05
N ARG A 94 -9.96 1.52 7.71
CA ARG A 94 -11.32 1.73 7.19
C ARG A 94 -11.60 3.20 6.89
N GLU A 95 -11.35 4.09 7.85
CA GLU A 95 -11.59 5.53 7.66
C GLU A 95 -10.69 6.13 6.56
N LEU A 96 -9.43 5.69 6.46
CA LEU A 96 -8.53 6.11 5.38
C LEU A 96 -9.09 5.73 4.01
N VAL A 97 -9.55 4.48 3.84
CA VAL A 97 -10.10 4.00 2.58
C VAL A 97 -11.44 4.66 2.26
N GLU A 98 -12.35 4.79 3.24
CA GLU A 98 -13.68 5.36 3.00
C GLU A 98 -13.63 6.86 2.62
N ARG A 99 -12.65 7.61 3.13
CA ARG A 99 -12.57 9.07 2.96
C ARG A 99 -11.54 9.53 1.94
N ASP A 100 -10.42 8.82 1.80
CA ASP A 100 -9.31 9.18 0.92
C ASP A 100 -8.64 7.93 0.31
N PRO A 101 -9.36 7.17 -0.53
CA PRO A 101 -8.86 5.90 -1.09
C PRO A 101 -7.68 6.10 -2.03
N HIS A 102 -7.56 7.27 -2.68
CA HIS A 102 -6.47 7.56 -3.60
C HIS A 102 -5.14 7.81 -2.87
N GLN A 103 -5.16 8.25 -1.61
CA GLN A 103 -3.96 8.29 -0.77
C GLN A 103 -3.35 6.92 -0.53
N PHE A 104 -4.21 5.94 -0.28
CA PHE A 104 -3.79 4.54 -0.18
C PHE A 104 -3.29 4.02 -1.53
N LEU A 105 -4.06 4.19 -2.61
CA LEU A 105 -3.66 3.71 -3.95
C LEU A 105 -2.36 4.36 -4.44
N GLU A 106 -2.14 5.65 -4.21
CA GLU A 106 -0.87 6.30 -4.54
C GLU A 106 0.31 5.63 -3.83
N GLY A 107 0.15 5.35 -2.52
CA GLY A 107 1.14 4.62 -1.74
C GLY A 107 1.39 3.20 -2.27
N GLU A 108 0.34 2.49 -2.66
CA GLU A 108 0.42 1.15 -3.25
C GLU A 108 1.18 1.16 -4.59
N ILE A 109 0.93 2.15 -5.45
CA ILE A 109 1.63 2.30 -6.74
C ILE A 109 3.11 2.60 -6.49
N ILE A 110 3.44 3.52 -5.58
CA ILE A 110 4.83 3.88 -5.26
C ILE A 110 5.58 2.66 -4.70
N ALA A 111 4.96 1.92 -3.77
CA ALA A 111 5.57 0.73 -3.20
C ALA A 111 5.77 -0.36 -4.26
N SER A 112 4.80 -0.54 -5.16
CA SER A 112 4.87 -1.49 -6.27
C SER A 112 6.01 -1.16 -7.23
N TYR A 113 6.17 0.14 -7.56
CA TYR A 113 7.30 0.63 -8.33
C TYR A 113 8.63 0.36 -7.61
N ALA A 114 8.71 0.67 -6.31
CA ALA A 114 9.93 0.47 -5.52
C ALA A 114 10.39 -1.00 -5.51
N VAL A 115 9.47 -1.95 -5.36
CA VAL A 115 9.80 -3.39 -5.36
C VAL A 115 9.80 -4.03 -6.75
N GLN A 116 9.56 -3.24 -7.80
CA GLN A 116 9.51 -3.66 -9.21
C GLN A 116 8.49 -4.78 -9.50
N CYS A 117 7.34 -4.77 -8.81
CA CYS A 117 6.23 -5.64 -9.19
C CYS A 117 5.37 -5.00 -10.27
N HIS A 118 4.62 -5.81 -11.01
CA HIS A 118 3.68 -5.35 -12.04
C HIS A 118 2.23 -5.79 -11.76
N THR A 119 2.03 -6.46 -10.62
CA THR A 119 0.72 -6.95 -10.17
C THR A 119 0.67 -6.80 -8.65
N ALA A 120 -0.34 -6.06 -8.19
CA ALA A 120 -0.59 -5.84 -6.77
C ALA A 120 -2.00 -6.31 -6.39
N PHE A 121 -2.14 -6.76 -5.15
CA PHE A 121 -3.41 -7.25 -4.61
C PHE A 121 -3.79 -6.47 -3.36
N ILE A 122 -5.06 -6.11 -3.25
CA ILE A 122 -5.63 -5.57 -2.02
C ILE A 122 -6.50 -6.66 -1.40
N TYR A 123 -6.11 -7.15 -0.22
CA TYR A 123 -6.91 -8.12 0.51
C TYR A 123 -7.84 -7.38 1.48
N ASN A 124 -9.10 -7.24 1.09
CA ASN A 124 -10.15 -6.57 1.86
C ASN A 124 -10.96 -7.58 2.65
N ARG A 125 -11.17 -7.36 3.96
CA ARG A 125 -12.01 -8.26 4.76
C ARG A 125 -13.46 -8.34 4.26
N GLY A 126 -14.12 -9.47 4.51
CA GLY A 126 -15.46 -9.76 3.99
C GLY A 126 -16.56 -8.82 4.49
N GLU A 127 -16.42 -8.29 5.71
CA GLU A 127 -17.39 -7.37 6.30
C GLU A 127 -17.32 -5.95 5.70
N PHE A 128 -16.20 -5.60 5.05
CA PHE A 128 -15.98 -4.29 4.46
C PHE A 128 -16.61 -4.20 3.07
N LEU A 129 -17.94 -4.29 3.02
CA LEU A 129 -18.72 -4.15 1.79
C LEU A 129 -18.61 -2.73 1.20
N PHE A 130 -18.77 -1.70 2.05
CA PHE A 130 -18.69 -0.31 1.61
C PHE A 130 -17.25 0.11 1.26
N PRO A 131 -16.23 -0.08 2.12
CA PRO A 131 -14.84 0.18 1.74
C PRO A 131 -14.42 -0.58 0.47
N GLY A 132 -14.86 -1.83 0.31
CA GLY A 132 -14.61 -2.60 -0.91
C GLY A 132 -15.18 -1.91 -2.17
N ARG A 133 -16.41 -1.37 -2.12
CA ARG A 133 -16.99 -0.61 -3.25
C ARG A 133 -16.27 0.70 -3.52
N VAL A 134 -15.81 1.37 -2.47
CA VAL A 134 -15.00 2.59 -2.58
C VAL A 134 -13.68 2.28 -3.31
N LEU A 135 -13.02 1.17 -2.96
CA LEU A 135 -11.80 0.72 -3.65
C LEU A 135 -12.07 0.30 -5.10
N GLU A 136 -13.13 -0.46 -5.39
CA GLU A 136 -13.50 -0.83 -6.76
C GLU A 136 -13.62 0.41 -7.65
N ARG A 137 -14.28 1.44 -7.14
CA ARG A 137 -14.43 2.73 -7.83
C ARG A 137 -13.11 3.46 -7.98
N ALA A 138 -12.35 3.64 -6.90
CA ALA A 138 -11.09 4.38 -6.92
C ALA A 138 -10.04 3.70 -7.83
N ILE A 139 -10.02 2.36 -7.87
CA ILE A 139 -9.20 1.59 -8.81
C ILE A 139 -9.61 1.90 -10.25
N ALA A 140 -10.91 1.85 -10.57
CA ALA A 140 -11.40 2.18 -11.92
C ALA A 140 -11.05 3.62 -12.32
N GLU A 141 -11.25 4.59 -11.43
CA GLU A 141 -10.86 5.99 -11.64
C GLU A 141 -9.36 6.16 -11.92
N ALA A 142 -8.52 5.39 -11.23
CA ALA A 142 -7.07 5.39 -11.43
C ALA A 142 -6.67 4.78 -12.79
N TYR A 143 -7.35 3.74 -13.26
CA TYR A 143 -7.16 3.22 -14.63
C TYR A 143 -7.59 4.27 -15.68
N ASP A 144 -8.77 4.86 -15.54
CA ASP A 144 -9.31 5.86 -16.48
C ASP A 144 -8.43 7.12 -16.57
N SER A 145 -7.79 7.48 -15.46
CA SER A 145 -6.91 8.65 -15.37
C SER A 145 -5.44 8.35 -15.68
N GLY A 146 -5.10 7.11 -16.03
CA GLY A 146 -3.73 6.71 -16.40
C GLY A 146 -2.74 6.60 -15.24
N PHE A 147 -3.23 6.45 -14.00
CA PHE A 147 -2.40 6.14 -12.83
C PHE A 147 -2.21 4.63 -12.62
N LEU A 148 -3.01 3.79 -13.29
CA LEU A 148 -2.88 2.33 -13.34
C LEU A 148 -2.96 1.83 -14.80
N GLY A 149 -2.53 0.60 -15.02
CA GLY A 149 -2.62 -0.10 -16.30
C GLY A 149 -1.28 -0.23 -17.02
N LYS A 150 -1.32 -0.20 -18.35
CA LYS A 150 -0.20 -0.59 -19.22
C LYS A 150 1.01 0.35 -19.19
N ASP A 151 0.81 1.61 -18.83
CA ASP A 151 1.84 2.63 -18.81
C ASP A 151 1.46 3.76 -17.86
N VAL A 152 1.78 3.58 -16.58
CA VAL A 152 1.48 4.50 -15.49
C VAL A 152 2.13 5.85 -15.80
N LEU A 153 1.31 6.89 -15.98
CA LEU A 153 1.74 8.25 -16.31
C LEU A 153 2.70 8.35 -17.51
N LYS A 154 2.65 7.40 -18.45
CA LYS A 154 3.55 7.35 -19.61
C LYS A 154 5.04 7.21 -19.24
N SER A 155 5.32 6.55 -18.12
CA SER A 155 6.67 6.37 -17.57
C SER A 155 7.39 5.12 -18.11
N GLY A 156 6.69 4.23 -18.81
CA GLY A 156 7.17 2.90 -19.19
C GLY A 156 6.98 1.84 -18.10
N TYR A 157 6.53 2.23 -16.90
CA TYR A 157 6.15 1.29 -15.83
C TYR A 157 4.68 0.89 -15.96
N ARG A 158 4.36 -0.39 -15.78
CA ARG A 158 2.99 -0.91 -15.78
C ARG A 158 2.61 -1.44 -14.41
N LEU A 159 1.33 -1.34 -14.04
CA LEU A 159 0.82 -1.92 -12.81
C LEU A 159 -0.66 -2.25 -12.94
N ASP A 160 -1.00 -3.50 -12.67
CA ASP A 160 -2.37 -3.93 -12.48
C ASP A 160 -2.65 -4.18 -10.99
N VAL A 161 -3.77 -3.65 -10.50
CA VAL A 161 -4.22 -3.80 -9.11
C VAL A 161 -5.51 -4.62 -9.06
N MET A 162 -5.54 -5.64 -8.21
CA MET A 162 -6.67 -6.54 -8.03
C MET A 162 -7.21 -6.47 -6.60
N LEU A 163 -8.50 -6.15 -6.46
CA LEU A 163 -9.20 -6.24 -5.18
C LEU A 163 -9.68 -7.68 -4.94
N HIS A 164 -9.28 -8.27 -3.82
CA HIS A 164 -9.79 -9.55 -3.33
C HIS A 164 -10.61 -9.34 -2.05
N LYS A 165 -11.86 -9.80 -2.05
CA LYS A 165 -12.75 -9.75 -0.88
C LYS A 165 -12.68 -11.08 -0.13
N GLY A 166 -12.21 -11.03 1.12
CA GLY A 166 -12.18 -12.18 2.03
C GLY A 166 -13.57 -12.55 2.55
N ALA A 167 -13.61 -13.45 3.54
CA ALA A 167 -14.84 -14.07 4.03
C ALA A 167 -14.97 -14.10 5.58
N GLY A 168 -14.40 -13.11 6.27
CA GLY A 168 -14.64 -12.90 7.70
C GLY A 168 -13.82 -13.78 8.63
N ALA A 169 -12.50 -13.82 8.46
CA ALA A 169 -11.60 -14.61 9.31
C ALA A 169 -10.47 -13.74 9.86
N TYR A 170 -10.49 -13.46 11.17
CA TYR A 170 -9.49 -12.66 11.87
C TYR A 170 -8.04 -13.10 11.59
N ILE A 171 -7.81 -14.41 11.48
CA ILE A 171 -6.48 -14.96 11.21
C ILE A 171 -5.91 -14.52 9.86
N CYS A 172 -6.75 -14.15 8.88
CA CYS A 172 -6.30 -13.64 7.59
C CYS A 172 -5.70 -12.23 7.67
N GLY A 173 -5.73 -11.56 8.84
CA GLY A 173 -4.92 -10.37 9.10
C GLY A 173 -3.44 -10.68 9.35
N GLU A 174 -3.10 -11.93 9.68
CA GLU A 174 -1.71 -12.39 9.75
C GLU A 174 -1.14 -12.53 8.33
N GLU A 175 0.07 -12.01 8.09
CA GLU A 175 0.60 -11.80 6.74
C GLU A 175 0.69 -13.09 5.90
N THR A 176 1.05 -14.22 6.51
CA THR A 176 1.21 -15.49 5.77
C THR A 176 -0.11 -16.24 5.61
N ALA A 177 -1.01 -16.15 6.58
CA ALA A 177 -2.38 -16.67 6.50
C ALA A 177 -3.18 -15.95 5.41
N LEU A 178 -2.99 -14.63 5.29
CA LEU A 178 -3.54 -13.81 4.21
C LEU A 178 -3.17 -14.37 2.84
N LEU A 179 -1.88 -14.66 2.61
CA LEU A 179 -1.41 -15.23 1.35
C LEU A 179 -2.06 -16.59 1.07
N SER A 180 -2.12 -17.48 2.06
CA SER A 180 -2.80 -18.77 1.91
C SER A 180 -4.27 -18.61 1.52
N SER A 181 -4.97 -17.65 2.14
CA SER A 181 -6.36 -17.33 1.83
C SER A 181 -6.51 -16.77 0.41
N LEU A 182 -5.63 -15.85 0.00
CA LEU A 182 -5.63 -15.24 -1.33
C LEU A 182 -5.41 -16.27 -2.46
N GLU A 183 -4.64 -17.32 -2.18
CA GLU A 183 -4.41 -18.44 -3.10
C GLU A 183 -5.56 -19.44 -3.18
N GLY A 184 -6.60 -19.28 -2.34
CA GLY A 184 -7.74 -20.20 -2.27
C GLY A 184 -7.54 -21.40 -1.34
N TYR A 185 -6.44 -21.42 -0.57
CA TYR A 185 -6.30 -22.36 0.54
C TYR A 185 -7.04 -21.84 1.78
N ARG A 186 -7.08 -22.66 2.83
CA ARG A 186 -7.49 -22.19 4.16
C ARG A 186 -6.48 -21.12 4.62
N GLY A 187 -6.97 -20.05 5.25
CA GLY A 187 -6.16 -18.97 5.84
C GLY A 187 -5.35 -19.41 7.06
N GLN A 188 -4.48 -20.41 6.87
CA GLN A 188 -3.56 -20.91 7.87
C GLN A 188 -2.19 -20.27 7.64
N PRO A 189 -1.52 -19.79 8.71
CA PRO A 189 -0.16 -19.26 8.61
C PRO A 189 0.79 -20.28 8.02
N ARG A 190 1.79 -19.79 7.28
CA ARG A 190 2.84 -20.61 6.68
C ARG A 190 4.00 -20.75 7.64
N LEU A 191 4.69 -21.89 7.60
CA LEU A 191 5.93 -22.07 8.35
C LEU A 191 7.00 -21.12 7.78
N ARG A 192 7.79 -20.50 8.66
CA ARG A 192 9.00 -19.76 8.29
C ARG A 192 10.21 -20.56 8.78
N PRO A 193 11.26 -20.78 7.97
CA PRO A 193 11.43 -20.41 6.55
C PRO A 193 10.60 -21.28 5.55
N PRO A 194 10.39 -20.83 4.30
CA PRO A 194 10.88 -19.56 3.70
C PRO A 194 10.08 -18.32 4.13
N PHE A 195 10.70 -17.13 4.02
CA PHE A 195 10.03 -15.85 4.30
C PHE A 195 9.28 -15.35 3.06
N PRO A 196 8.14 -14.63 3.22
CA PRO A 196 7.32 -14.14 2.10
C PRO A 196 8.09 -13.26 1.10
N ALA A 197 9.09 -12.52 1.56
CA ALA A 197 9.93 -11.69 0.70
C ALA A 197 10.63 -12.52 -0.40
N VAL A 198 10.97 -13.78 -0.11
CA VAL A 198 11.61 -14.70 -1.06
C VAL A 198 10.56 -15.60 -1.73
N GLU A 199 9.65 -16.16 -0.94
CA GLU A 199 8.62 -17.10 -1.40
C GLU A 199 7.29 -16.81 -0.70
N GLY A 200 6.48 -15.96 -1.32
CA GLY A 200 5.18 -15.51 -0.83
C GLY A 200 4.04 -16.01 -1.73
N LEU A 201 3.28 -15.06 -2.28
CA LEU A 201 2.14 -15.34 -3.16
C LEU A 201 2.59 -16.12 -4.39
N TYR A 202 1.92 -17.25 -4.66
CA TYR A 202 2.24 -18.17 -5.76
C TYR A 202 3.72 -18.58 -5.78
N ALA A 203 4.29 -18.81 -4.59
CA ALA A 203 5.70 -19.15 -4.40
C ALA A 203 6.68 -18.15 -5.05
N SER A 204 6.29 -16.86 -5.12
CA SER A 204 7.08 -15.80 -5.74
C SER A 204 7.37 -14.66 -4.75
N PRO A 205 8.43 -13.85 -4.98
CA PRO A 205 8.79 -12.75 -4.10
C PRO A 205 7.61 -11.82 -3.84
N THR A 206 7.27 -11.60 -2.56
CA THR A 206 6.08 -10.82 -2.20
C THR A 206 6.35 -9.83 -1.09
N ALA A 207 6.04 -8.56 -1.34
CA ALA A 207 5.96 -7.53 -0.30
C ALA A 207 4.54 -7.45 0.26
N ILE A 208 4.39 -7.46 1.59
CA ILE A 208 3.09 -7.31 2.25
C ILE A 208 3.14 -6.08 3.14
N ASN A 209 2.20 -5.15 2.97
CA ASN A 209 2.17 -3.90 3.72
C ASN A 209 0.75 -3.61 4.23
N ASN A 210 0.64 -3.03 5.42
CA ASN A 210 -0.64 -2.54 5.94
C ASN A 210 -1.02 -1.22 5.23
N VAL A 211 -2.33 -0.98 5.07
CA VAL A 211 -2.88 0.22 4.40
C VAL A 211 -2.30 1.53 4.94
N GLU A 212 -2.36 1.79 6.25
CA GLU A 212 -1.80 3.02 6.83
C GLU A 212 -0.31 3.18 6.52
N THR A 213 0.45 2.06 6.48
CA THR A 213 1.87 2.12 6.12
C THR A 213 2.05 2.70 4.71
N LEU A 214 1.23 2.26 3.76
CA LEU A 214 1.27 2.73 2.37
C LEU A 214 0.79 4.17 2.26
N CYS A 215 -0.24 4.59 3.01
CA CYS A 215 -0.71 5.98 3.02
C CYS A 215 0.36 7.00 3.44
N ASN A 216 1.35 6.60 4.25
CA ASN A 216 2.45 7.49 4.63
C ASN A 216 3.46 7.75 3.49
N VAL A 217 3.57 6.82 2.53
CA VAL A 217 4.64 6.83 1.51
C VAL A 217 4.57 8.06 0.59
N PRO A 218 3.41 8.46 0.03
CA PRO A 218 3.33 9.66 -0.80
C PRO A 218 3.85 10.92 -0.10
N HIS A 219 3.52 11.08 1.19
CA HIS A 219 3.91 12.25 1.97
C HIS A 219 5.41 12.29 2.27
N ILE A 220 6.02 11.12 2.52
CA ILE A 220 7.48 10.99 2.66
C ILE A 220 8.15 11.42 1.36
N LEU A 221 7.65 10.94 0.22
CA LEU A 221 8.20 11.30 -1.09
C LEU A 221 8.06 12.80 -1.33
N VAL A 222 6.89 13.40 -1.09
CA VAL A 222 6.68 14.84 -1.34
C VAL A 222 7.56 15.72 -0.46
N ASN A 223 7.63 15.45 0.85
CA ASN A 223 8.26 16.36 1.82
C ASN A 223 9.70 15.98 2.18
N GLY A 224 10.13 14.76 1.82
CA GLY A 224 11.45 14.21 2.12
C GLY A 224 11.50 13.37 3.41
N ALA A 225 12.43 12.43 3.44
CA ALA A 225 12.69 11.52 4.56
C ALA A 225 12.92 12.26 5.89
N ALA A 226 13.75 13.31 5.87
CA ALA A 226 14.08 14.09 7.07
C ALA A 226 12.86 14.80 7.67
N TRP A 227 11.91 15.23 6.84
CA TRP A 227 10.65 15.82 7.33
C TRP A 227 9.84 14.80 8.12
N PHE A 228 9.71 13.57 7.61
CA PHE A 228 8.96 12.51 8.29
C PHE A 228 9.66 12.05 9.57
N ALA A 229 10.98 11.88 9.51
CA ALA A 229 11.81 11.51 10.67
C ALA A 229 11.80 12.58 11.78
N GLY A 230 11.51 13.84 11.44
CA GLY A 230 11.33 14.93 12.40
C GLY A 230 10.01 14.87 13.19
N ILE A 231 9.10 13.94 12.87
CA ILE A 231 7.81 13.79 13.53
C ILE A 231 7.85 12.58 14.48
N GLY A 232 7.75 12.85 15.77
CA GLY A 232 7.81 11.82 16.81
C GLY A 232 9.19 11.73 17.44
N THR A 233 9.57 10.52 17.87
CA THR A 233 10.80 10.24 18.64
C THR A 233 11.65 9.18 17.95
#